data_AF-A0A0J6Y778-F1
#
_entry.id   AF-A0A0J6Y778-F1
#
_cell.length_a   1.000
_cell.length_b   1.000
_cell.length_c   1.000
_cell.angle_alpha   90.00
_cell.angle_beta   90.00
_cell.angle_gamma   90.00
#
_symmetry.space_group_name_H-M   'P 1'
#
loop_
_entity.id
_entity.type
_entity.pdbx_description
1 polymer ?
#
loop_
_entity_poly.entity_id
_entity_poly.type
_entity_poly.pdbx_seq_one_letter_code
_entity_poly.pdbx_strand_id
1 'polypeptide(L)'
;MSHRPLQVVIPRFLTAVGDYDMVRVYRSPELSTESQQYLQVKLFLEANNLVLTESETVSDPDFWGGRYQAEWYTTPTARSILFAAGQTDDSEGEAAA
;
A
#
# COMPACT_ATOMS: atom_id res chain seq x y z
N MET A 1 17.19 -16.08 -11.34
CA MET A 1 16.81 -14.72 -11.78
C MET A 1 17.08 -13.79 -10.60
N SER A 2 17.78 -12.67 -10.79
CA SER A 2 17.89 -11.65 -9.72
C SER A 2 16.55 -10.95 -9.60
N HIS A 3 15.74 -11.40 -8.67
CA HIS A 3 14.59 -10.60 -8.25
C HIS A 3 15.16 -9.35 -7.57
N ARG A 4 14.69 -8.16 -7.96
CA ARG A 4 15.02 -6.89 -7.30
C ARG A 4 13.80 -6.34 -6.57
N PRO A 5 13.99 -5.57 -5.48
CA PRO A 5 12.89 -4.85 -4.83
C PRO A 5 12.21 -3.90 -5.83
N LEU A 6 10.94 -3.59 -5.59
CA LEU A 6 10.19 -2.64 -6.39
C LEU A 6 10.69 -1.22 -6.11
N GLN A 7 11.00 -0.49 -7.19
CA GLN A 7 11.27 0.94 -7.15
C GLN A 7 10.72 1.58 -8.43
N VAL A 8 9.61 2.29 -8.29
CA VAL A 8 8.96 3.06 -9.36
C VAL A 8 8.80 4.49 -8.88
N VAL A 9 9.26 5.45 -9.67
CA VAL A 9 9.14 6.88 -9.37
C VAL A 9 8.72 7.62 -10.64
N ILE A 10 7.50 8.14 -10.63
CA ILE A 10 6.92 9.06 -11.60
C ILE A 10 6.64 10.35 -10.83
N PRO A 11 7.47 11.40 -11.01
CA PRO A 11 7.39 12.62 -10.20
C PRO A 11 5.98 13.17 -10.11
N ARG A 12 5.52 13.46 -8.88
CA ARG A 12 4.19 14.01 -8.55
C ARG A 12 2.97 13.13 -8.85
N PHE A 13 3.16 11.94 -9.43
CA PHE A 13 2.06 11.05 -9.83
C PHE A 13 2.10 9.69 -9.13
N LEU A 14 3.28 9.08 -9.02
CA LEU A 14 3.41 7.72 -8.49
C LEU A 14 4.79 7.51 -7.88
N THR A 15 4.82 7.09 -6.63
CA THR A 15 6.00 6.50 -6.01
C THR A 15 5.60 5.15 -5.45
N ALA A 16 6.23 4.07 -5.89
CA ALA A 16 6.04 2.74 -5.32
C ALA A 16 7.39 2.14 -4.93
N VAL A 17 7.53 1.75 -3.67
CA VAL A 17 8.76 1.20 -3.11
C VAL A 17 8.43 0.02 -2.22
N GLY A 18 9.24 -1.03 -2.28
CA GLY A 18 9.03 -2.20 -1.44
C GLY A 18 9.85 -3.41 -1.85
N ASP A 19 9.64 -4.49 -1.13
CA ASP A 19 10.22 -5.81 -1.37
C ASP A 19 9.11 -6.83 -1.68
N TYR A 20 9.43 -8.12 -1.55
CA TYR A 20 8.51 -9.21 -1.89
C TYR A 20 7.40 -9.41 -0.86
N ASP A 21 7.53 -8.85 0.33
CA ASP A 21 6.61 -9.05 1.44
C ASP A 21 5.78 -7.79 1.73
N MET A 22 6.29 -6.62 1.35
CA MET A 22 5.65 -5.34 1.61
C MET A 22 5.94 -4.31 0.52
N VAL A 23 4.90 -3.63 0.04
CA VAL A 23 5.00 -2.50 -0.89
C VAL A 23 4.18 -1.32 -0.38
N ARG A 24 4.77 -0.13 -0.44
CA ARG A 24 4.07 1.14 -0.24
C ARG A 24 3.92 1.85 -1.58
N VAL A 25 2.70 2.30 -1.85
CA VAL A 25 2.35 3.05 -3.06
C VAL A 25 1.79 4.41 -2.64
N TYR A 26 2.33 5.47 -3.24
CA TYR A 26 1.88 6.84 -3.11
C TYR A 26 1.45 7.31 -4.50
N ARG A 27 0.15 7.42 -4.73
CA ARG A 27 -0.43 7.61 -6.06
C ARG A 27 -1.31 8.85 -6.10
N SER A 28 -1.17 9.72 -7.10
CA SER A 28 -2.16 10.76 -7.35
C SER A 28 -3.53 10.11 -7.66
N PRO A 29 -4.64 10.55 -7.06
CA PRO A 29 -5.95 9.94 -7.28
C PRO A 29 -6.39 9.93 -8.75
N GLU A 30 -5.87 10.84 -9.58
CA GLU A 30 -6.14 10.92 -11.01
C GLU A 30 -5.44 9.82 -11.84
N LEU A 31 -4.41 9.18 -11.29
CA LEU A 31 -3.69 8.10 -11.97
C LEU A 31 -4.46 6.78 -11.86
N SER A 32 -5.10 6.31 -12.93
CA SER A 32 -5.76 5.01 -12.91
C SER A 32 -4.81 3.84 -12.66
N THR A 33 -5.23 2.85 -11.86
CA THR A 33 -4.50 1.59 -11.64
C THR A 33 -4.43 0.70 -12.88
N GLU A 34 -5.26 0.98 -13.89
CA GLU A 34 -5.23 0.32 -15.20
C GLU A 34 -4.34 1.04 -16.21
N SER A 35 -3.71 2.15 -15.82
CA SER A 35 -2.82 2.90 -16.70
C SER A 35 -1.48 2.17 -16.93
N GLN A 36 -0.86 2.42 -18.08
CA GLN A 36 0.49 1.92 -18.39
C GLN A 36 1.54 2.38 -17.37
N GLN A 37 1.33 3.55 -16.77
CA GLN A 37 2.19 4.12 -15.73
C GLN A 37 2.14 3.31 -14.42
N TYR A 38 1.02 2.64 -14.13
CA TYR A 38 0.85 1.80 -12.94
C TYR A 38 1.18 0.32 -13.19
N LEU A 39 1.35 -0.08 -14.46
CA LEU A 39 1.47 -1.49 -14.86
C LEU A 39 2.61 -2.22 -14.12
N GLN A 40 3.77 -1.60 -13.95
CA GLN A 40 4.89 -2.24 -13.25
C GLN A 40 4.57 -2.52 -11.78
N VAL A 41 3.84 -1.63 -11.11
CA VAL A 41 3.37 -1.83 -9.73
C VAL A 41 2.38 -2.98 -9.70
N LYS A 42 1.37 -2.97 -10.58
CA LYS A 42 0.36 -4.03 -10.70
C LYS A 42 0.99 -5.41 -10.88
N LEU A 43 1.89 -5.55 -11.86
CA LEU A 43 2.57 -6.81 -12.15
C LEU A 43 3.43 -7.29 -10.96
N PHE A 44 4.08 -6.38 -10.24
CA PHE A 44 4.88 -6.74 -9.08
C PHE A 44 3.99 -7.23 -7.91
N LEU A 45 2.88 -6.54 -7.64
CA LEU A 45 1.93 -6.95 -6.59
C LEU A 45 1.34 -8.33 -6.90
N GLU A 46 0.92 -8.56 -8.15
CA GLU A 46 0.35 -9.83 -8.61
C GLU A 46 1.38 -10.98 -8.54
N ALA A 47 2.61 -10.75 -9.00
CA ALA A 47 3.67 -11.76 -9.00
C ALA A 47 4.07 -12.22 -7.59
N ASN A 48 3.90 -11.37 -6.58
CA ASN A 48 4.25 -11.64 -5.19
C ASN A 48 3.01 -11.89 -4.30
N ASN A 49 1.82 -11.99 -4.89
CA ASN A 49 0.56 -12.20 -4.18
C ASN A 49 0.31 -11.17 -3.06
N LEU A 50 0.71 -9.92 -3.29
CA LEU A 50 0.54 -8.85 -2.32
C LEU A 50 -0.88 -8.28 -2.37
N VAL A 51 -1.49 -8.12 -1.21
CA VAL A 51 -2.87 -7.66 -1.03
C VAL A 51 -2.91 -6.34 -0.28
N LEU A 52 -3.85 -5.48 -0.68
CA LEU A 52 -4.09 -4.21 0.00
C LEU A 52 -4.50 -4.46 1.45
N THR A 53 -3.83 -3.78 2.37
CA THR A 53 -4.05 -3.87 3.81
C THR A 53 -4.63 -2.57 4.35
N GLU A 54 -4.07 -1.44 3.91
CA GLU A 54 -4.45 -0.12 4.37
C GLU A 54 -4.45 0.85 3.19
N SER A 55 -5.38 1.80 3.22
CA SER A 55 -5.45 2.88 2.24
C SER A 55 -5.92 4.17 2.89
N GLU A 56 -5.20 5.25 2.66
CA GLU A 56 -5.48 6.58 3.18
C GLU A 56 -5.32 7.63 2.08
N THR A 57 -6.15 8.67 2.09
CA THR A 57 -5.93 9.87 1.28
C THR A 57 -5.23 10.94 2.11
N VAL A 58 -4.04 11.37 1.69
CA VAL A 58 -3.23 12.36 2.39
C VAL A 58 -3.13 13.63 1.56
N SER A 59 -3.32 14.80 2.20
CA SER A 59 -3.10 16.10 1.57
C SER A 59 -1.60 16.39 1.43
N ASP A 60 -1.16 16.71 0.22
CA ASP A 60 0.24 17.00 -0.09
C ASP A 60 0.31 17.96 -1.30
N PRO A 61 0.74 19.21 -1.11
CA PRO A 61 0.79 20.20 -2.19
C PRO A 61 1.83 19.87 -3.28
N ASP A 62 2.80 19.00 -3.00
CA ASP A 62 3.82 18.59 -3.97
C ASP A 62 3.31 17.50 -4.92
N PHE A 63 2.22 16.81 -4.55
CA PHE A 63 1.55 15.84 -5.41
C PHE A 63 0.57 16.51 -6.39
N TRP A 64 0.40 15.86 -7.54
CA TRP A 64 -0.60 16.28 -8.50
C TRP A 64 -2.01 16.23 -7.89
N GLY A 65 -2.72 17.36 -7.93
CA GLY A 65 -4.03 17.53 -7.33
C GLY A 65 -4.03 17.88 -5.83
N GLY A 66 -2.85 18.14 -5.25
CA GLY A 66 -2.71 18.55 -3.84
C GLY A 66 -2.96 17.43 -2.83
N ARG A 67 -2.97 16.17 -3.27
CA ARG A 67 -3.19 14.98 -2.45
C ARG A 67 -2.69 13.72 -3.14
N TYR A 68 -2.44 12.68 -2.35
CA TYR A 68 -2.16 11.32 -2.85
C TYR A 68 -2.97 10.27 -2.09
N GLN A 69 -3.15 9.10 -2.71
CA GLN A 69 -3.57 7.87 -2.06
C GLN A 69 -2.32 7.13 -1.58
N ALA A 70 -2.17 6.97 -0.27
CA ALA A 70 -1.22 6.06 0.34
C ALA A 70 -1.88 4.68 0.42
N GLU A 71 -1.24 3.67 -0.17
CA GLU A 71 -1.73 2.29 -0.20
C GLU A 71 -0.62 1.37 0.29
N TRP A 72 -0.92 0.52 1.26
CA TRP A 72 0.03 -0.44 1.82
C TRP A 72 -0.40 -1.86 1.44
N TYR A 73 0.51 -2.57 0.81
CA TYR A 73 0.31 -3.94 0.35
C TYR A 73 1.25 -4.88 1.10
N THR A 74 0.73 -6.03 1.51
CA THR A 74 1.53 -7.07 2.16
C THR A 74 1.03 -8.46 1.78
N THR A 75 1.71 -9.52 2.19
CA THR A 75 1.26 -10.90 1.95
C THR A 75 -0.07 -11.16 2.69
N PRO A 76 -0.91 -12.10 2.21
CA PRO A 76 -2.17 -12.43 2.88
C PRO A 76 -1.96 -12.88 4.32
N THR A 77 -0.87 -13.62 4.58
CA THR A 77 -0.48 -14.08 5.92
C THR A 77 -0.18 -12.91 6.85
N ALA A 78 0.65 -11.95 6.41
CA ALA A 78 0.97 -10.77 7.20
C ALA A 78 -0.28 -9.90 7.46
N ARG A 79 -1.16 -9.76 6.45
CA ARG A 79 -2.45 -9.09 6.62
C ARG A 79 -3.30 -9.75 7.70
N SER A 80 -3.45 -11.08 7.68
CA SER A 80 -4.19 -11.81 8.70
C SER A 80 -3.64 -11.59 10.12
N ILE A 81 -2.31 -11.53 10.28
CA ILE A 81 -1.66 -11.26 11.56
C ILE A 81 -1.99 -9.83 12.03
N LEU A 82 -1.90 -8.83 11.15
CA LEU A 82 -2.23 -7.44 11.48
C LEU A 82 -3.69 -7.28 11.91
N PHE A 83 -4.63 -7.94 11.22
CA PHE A 83 -6.04 -7.94 11.62
C PHE A 83 -6.29 -8.65 12.96
N ALA A 84 -5.61 -9.77 13.22
CA ALA A 84 -5.73 -10.46 14.49
C ALA A 84 -5.16 -9.64 15.66
N ALA A 85 -4.02 -8.98 15.46
CA ALA A 85 -3.41 -8.11 16.47
C ALA A 85 -4.28 -6.88 16.78
N GLY A 86 -4.93 -6.30 15.77
CA GLY A 86 -5.87 -5.19 15.96
C GLY A 86 -7.15 -5.57 16.72
N GLN A 87 -7.57 -6.84 16.67
CA GLN A 87 -8.76 -7.31 17.41
C GLN A 87 -8.50 -7.57 18.90
N THR A 88 -7.25 -7.78 19.30
CA THR A 88 -6.88 -8.00 20.70
C THR A 88 -6.91 -6.74 21.58
N ASP A 89 -6.92 -5.54 20.99
CA ASP A 89 -6.94 -4.26 21.73
C ASP A 89 -8.35 -3.84 22.20
N ASP A 90 -9.42 -4.28 21.52
CA ASP A 90 -10.81 -3.89 21.85
C ASP A 90 -11.45 -4.71 22.99
N SER A 91 -10.73 -5.66 23.61
CA SER A 91 -11.30 -6.60 24.61
C SER A 91 -10.90 -6.34 26.08
N GLU A 92 -10.12 -5.30 26.40
CA GLU A 92 -9.73 -4.97 27.79
C GLU A 92 -10.41 -3.69 28.35
N GLY A 93 -11.63 -3.39 27.89
CA GLY A 93 -12.31 -2.11 28.19
C GLY A 93 -13.59 -2.13 29.04
N GLU A 94 -14.18 -3.27 29.42
CA GLU A 94 -15.45 -3.24 30.16
C GLU A 94 -15.65 -4.42 31.13
N ALA A 95 -14.85 -4.46 32.20
CA ALA A 95 -15.12 -5.29 33.36
C ALA A 95 -14.47 -4.74 34.65
N ALA A 96 -14.81 -3.53 35.08
CA ALA A 96 -14.77 -3.13 36.49
C ALA A 96 -15.26 -1.69 36.69
N ALA A 97 -16.50 -1.53 37.17
CA ALA A 97 -16.89 -0.72 38.34
C ALA A 97 -18.40 -0.46 38.35
#